data_AF-A0A7J6DT37-F1
#
_entry.id   AF-A0A7J6DT37-F1
#
_cell.length_a   1.000
_cell.length_b   1.000
_cell.length_c   1.000
_cell.angle_alpha   90.00
_cell.angle_beta   90.00
_cell.angle_gamma   90.00
#
_symmetry.space_group_name_H-M   'P 1'
#
loop_
_entity.id
_entity.type
_entity.pdbx_description
1 polymer ?
#
loop_
_entity_poly.entity_id
_entity_poly.type
_entity_poly.pdbx_seq_one_letter_code
_entity_poly.pdbx_strand_id
1 'polypeptide(L)'
;MNLHRGLVDEETKQPCELVKNYPYAVDGLEIWNAINKWVKEYCDIYYKGEDKKVQNDKEIQNWWKEIKEVGHGDKKEYDGWPEMKTFDELVESCTIIIWISSALHAAVNFGQYSFAAFYPNRPTLSRQFMPTEGTTLGADDEESYFFLEMIYLIAQLSSHESDEVYLGKNEDVDWTSDKKALDAFKIFKHNFVTLKMTLRLRIKIMRKIDVVRFNSHTLCSFLQVNQGLRLRESPIASRSKNSYNGKIDLMD
;
A
#
# COMPACT_ATOMS: atom_id res chain seq x y z
N MET A 1 9.53 5.74 -7.07
CA MET A 1 8.08 5.91 -7.34
C MET A 1 7.69 7.28 -7.94
N ASN A 2 8.16 8.42 -7.41
CA ASN A 2 7.65 9.74 -7.82
C ASN A 2 8.39 10.42 -9.01
N LEU A 3 9.63 10.02 -9.30
CA LEU A 3 10.45 10.57 -10.40
C LEU A 3 9.77 10.39 -11.78
N HIS A 4 9.44 9.15 -12.17
CA HIS A 4 8.81 8.84 -13.47
C HIS A 4 7.38 9.40 -13.68
N ARG A 5 6.88 10.21 -12.74
CA ARG A 5 5.58 10.92 -12.85
C ARG A 5 5.74 12.45 -12.92
N GLY A 6 6.97 12.97 -13.01
CA GLY A 6 7.24 14.42 -13.01
C GLY A 6 6.95 15.11 -11.68
N LEU A 7 6.89 14.35 -10.57
CA LEU A 7 6.57 14.86 -9.23
C LEU A 7 7.81 15.13 -8.36
N VAL A 8 9.00 14.82 -8.88
CA VAL A 8 10.28 15.08 -8.24
C VAL A 8 11.16 15.75 -9.28
N ASP A 9 11.85 16.81 -8.89
CA ASP A 9 12.79 17.52 -9.74
C ASP A 9 13.97 16.59 -10.08
N GLU A 10 14.28 16.44 -11.37
CA GLU A 10 15.23 15.42 -11.82
C GLU A 10 16.69 15.75 -11.48
N GLU A 11 17.05 17.02 -11.34
CA GLU A 11 18.43 17.46 -11.03
C GLU A 11 18.70 17.42 -9.53
N THR A 12 17.81 18.04 -8.73
CA THR A 12 17.97 18.15 -7.27
C THR A 12 17.51 16.91 -6.52
N LYS A 13 16.74 16.03 -7.17
CA LYS A 13 16.00 14.90 -6.56
C LYS A 13 15.05 15.32 -5.42
N GLN A 14 14.72 16.61 -5.31
CA GLN A 14 13.80 17.12 -4.30
C GLN A 14 12.34 17.06 -4.79
N PRO A 15 11.36 16.89 -3.87
CA PRO A 15 9.96 17.05 -4.23
C PRO A 15 9.72 18.45 -4.80
N CYS A 16 9.09 18.53 -5.98
CA CYS A 16 8.70 19.83 -6.52
C CYS A 16 7.64 20.48 -5.61
N GLU A 17 7.40 21.79 -5.73
CA GLU A 17 6.48 22.50 -4.83
C GLU A 17 5.06 21.89 -4.80
N LEU A 18 4.62 21.32 -5.92
CA LEU A 18 3.36 20.60 -6.07
C LEU A 18 3.24 19.38 -5.14
N VAL A 19 4.37 18.74 -4.77
CA VAL A 19 4.36 17.58 -3.85
C VAL A 19 4.32 18.00 -2.38
N LYS A 20 4.70 19.23 -2.01
CA LYS A 20 4.66 19.69 -0.60
C LYS A 20 3.24 19.58 -0.01
N ASN A 21 2.21 19.72 -0.85
CA ASN A 21 0.80 19.55 -0.52
C ASN A 21 0.17 18.29 -1.15
N TYR A 22 0.96 17.23 -1.42
CA TYR A 22 0.45 15.93 -1.88
C TYR A 22 0.64 14.84 -0.80
N PRO A 23 -0.27 14.77 0.21
CA PRO A 23 -0.23 13.80 1.31
C PRO A 23 0.11 12.34 0.97
N TYR A 24 -0.42 11.74 -0.11
CA TYR A 24 -0.03 10.38 -0.51
C TYR A 24 1.48 10.26 -0.78
N ALA A 25 2.07 11.24 -1.46
CA ALA A 25 3.49 11.25 -1.76
C ALA A 25 4.34 11.63 -0.54
N VAL A 26 3.89 12.58 0.30
CA VAL A 26 4.61 13.04 1.50
C VAL A 26 4.60 11.96 2.60
N ASP A 27 3.43 11.48 3.00
CA ASP A 27 3.29 10.46 4.04
C ASP A 27 3.86 9.12 3.56
N GLY A 28 3.66 8.81 2.27
CA GLY A 28 4.23 7.61 1.63
C GLY A 28 5.76 7.61 1.60
N LEU A 29 6.41 8.74 1.33
CA LEU A 29 7.88 8.85 1.35
C LEU A 29 8.47 8.60 2.75
N GLU A 30 7.80 9.05 3.81
CA GLU A 30 8.28 8.78 5.18
C GLU A 30 8.11 7.33 5.59
N ILE A 31 7.03 6.67 5.15
CA ILE A 31 6.82 5.23 5.37
C ILE A 31 7.84 4.42 4.55
N TRP A 32 8.10 4.80 3.30
CA TRP A 32 9.16 4.22 2.48
C TRP A 32 10.52 4.33 3.16
N ASN A 33 10.90 5.52 3.64
CA ASN A 33 12.17 5.76 4.32
C ASN A 33 12.29 4.92 5.62
N ALA A 34 11.19 4.76 6.36
CA ALA A 34 11.17 3.92 7.56
C ALA A 34 11.34 2.42 7.23
N ILE A 35 10.69 1.93 6.17
CA ILE A 35 10.86 0.54 5.68
C ILE A 35 12.30 0.34 5.18
N ASN A 36 12.80 1.23 4.31
CA ASN A 36 14.14 1.13 3.74
C ASN A 36 15.23 1.12 4.82
N LYS A 37 15.11 2.00 5.82
CA LYS A 37 16.03 2.02 6.96
C LYS A 37 16.01 0.68 7.72
N TRP A 38 14.82 0.16 8.02
CA TRP A 38 14.67 -1.15 8.68
C TRP A 38 15.30 -2.28 7.86
N VAL A 39 15.01 -2.36 6.56
CA VAL A 39 15.59 -3.37 5.66
C VAL A 39 17.10 -3.24 5.60
N LYS A 40 17.65 -2.02 5.49
CA LYS A 40 19.10 -1.79 5.47
C LYS A 40 19.77 -2.22 6.78
N GLU A 41 19.20 -1.85 7.93
CA GLU A 41 19.68 -2.27 9.25
C GLU A 41 19.61 -3.79 9.43
N TYR A 42 18.56 -4.45 8.94
CA TYR A 42 18.41 -5.91 8.99
C TYR A 42 19.37 -6.65 8.06
N CYS A 43 19.45 -6.25 6.79
CA CYS A 43 20.37 -6.85 5.81
C CYS A 43 21.83 -6.67 6.24
N ASP A 44 22.21 -5.53 6.83
CA ASP A 44 23.57 -5.34 7.32
C ASP A 44 23.98 -6.40 8.34
N ILE A 45 23.07 -6.90 9.20
CA ILE A 45 23.37 -7.93 10.21
C ILE A 45 24.06 -9.15 9.58
N TYR A 46 23.59 -9.58 8.40
CA TYR A 46 24.08 -10.76 7.69
C TYR A 46 25.12 -10.42 6.61
N TYR A 47 24.86 -9.39 5.79
CA TYR A 47 25.65 -9.05 4.61
C TYR A 47 26.74 -7.99 4.85
N LYS A 48 26.70 -7.24 5.96
CA LYS A 48 27.75 -6.28 6.38
C LYS A 48 28.08 -5.17 5.37
N GLY A 49 27.12 -4.83 4.50
CA GLY A 49 27.36 -3.91 3.38
C GLY A 49 28.26 -4.47 2.27
N GLU A 50 28.56 -5.78 2.26
CA GLU A 50 29.50 -6.40 1.32
C GLU A 50 28.77 -7.07 0.14
N ASP A 51 28.88 -6.47 -1.05
CA ASP A 51 28.37 -7.02 -2.31
C ASP A 51 28.78 -8.48 -2.56
N LYS A 52 30.03 -8.83 -2.19
CA LYS A 52 30.55 -10.20 -2.31
C LYS A 52 29.76 -11.21 -1.49
N LYS A 53 29.11 -10.83 -0.39
CA LYS A 53 28.27 -11.75 0.38
C LYS A 53 26.94 -12.01 -0.34
N VAL A 54 26.35 -10.99 -0.96
CA VAL A 54 25.14 -11.12 -1.79
C VAL A 54 25.40 -12.00 -3.02
N GLN A 55 26.54 -11.79 -3.71
CA GLN A 55 26.92 -12.57 -4.88
C GLN A 55 27.22 -14.05 -4.57
N ASN A 56 27.73 -14.34 -3.37
CA ASN A 56 28.04 -15.71 -2.94
C ASN A 56 26.84 -16.44 -2.29
N ASP A 57 25.76 -15.72 -1.95
CA ASP A 57 24.56 -16.32 -1.39
C ASP A 57 23.71 -16.98 -2.48
N LYS A 58 23.84 -18.30 -2.59
CA LYS A 58 23.12 -19.09 -3.60
C LYS A 58 21.61 -19.06 -3.43
N GLU A 59 21.08 -18.87 -2.22
CA GLU A 59 19.64 -18.84 -1.99
C GLU A 59 19.05 -17.53 -2.51
N ILE A 60 19.68 -16.38 -2.23
CA ILE A 60 19.30 -15.09 -2.80
C ILE A 60 19.44 -15.06 -4.32
N GLN A 61 20.55 -15.57 -4.88
CA GLN A 61 20.74 -15.61 -6.33
C GLN A 61 19.66 -16.46 -7.03
N ASN A 62 19.32 -17.63 -6.48
CA ASN A 62 18.28 -18.50 -7.03
C ASN A 62 16.87 -17.91 -6.86
N TRP A 63 16.57 -17.35 -5.69
CA TRP A 63 15.29 -16.70 -5.39
C TRP A 63 15.00 -15.53 -6.34
N TRP A 64 15.99 -14.65 -6.55
CA TRP A 64 15.83 -13.53 -7.47
C TRP A 64 15.68 -13.98 -8.93
N LYS A 65 16.45 -15.00 -9.33
CA LYS A 65 16.33 -15.62 -10.65
C LYS A 65 14.93 -16.22 -10.86
N GLU A 66 14.38 -16.93 -9.88
CA GLU A 66 13.03 -17.51 -9.96
C GLU A 66 11.95 -16.43 -10.08
N ILE A 67 12.04 -15.34 -9.30
CA ILE A 67 11.15 -14.18 -9.43
C ILE A 67 11.17 -13.63 -10.85
N LYS A 68 12.37 -13.42 -11.44
CA LYS A 68 12.53 -12.82 -12.77
C LYS A 68 12.14 -13.75 -13.92
N GLU A 69 12.58 -15.00 -13.89
CA GLU A 69 12.46 -15.94 -15.01
C GLU A 69 11.16 -16.76 -14.99
N VAL A 70 10.59 -17.00 -13.80
CA VAL A 70 9.37 -17.81 -13.62
C VAL A 70 8.21 -16.94 -13.15
N GLY A 71 8.33 -16.29 -11.98
CA GLY A 71 7.24 -15.50 -11.38
C GLY A 71 6.76 -14.34 -12.24
N HIS A 72 7.70 -13.64 -12.88
CA HIS A 72 7.48 -12.59 -13.88
C HIS A 72 8.18 -12.93 -15.21
N GLY A 73 8.12 -14.21 -15.62
CA GLY A 73 8.73 -14.69 -16.87
C GLY A 73 8.21 -13.98 -18.13
N ASP A 74 7.03 -13.37 -18.08
CA ASP A 74 6.46 -12.49 -19.11
C ASP A 74 7.27 -11.20 -19.32
N LYS A 75 8.04 -10.79 -18.30
CA LYS A 75 8.84 -9.55 -18.25
C LYS A 75 10.33 -9.80 -18.02
N LYS A 76 10.81 -11.03 -18.17
CA LYS A 76 12.23 -11.38 -17.92
C LYS A 76 13.24 -10.56 -18.74
N GLU A 77 12.84 -10.10 -19.93
CA GLU A 77 13.64 -9.27 -20.84
C GLU A 77 13.52 -7.75 -20.56
N TYR A 78 12.91 -7.32 -19.44
CA TYR A 78 12.80 -5.90 -19.09
C TYR A 78 14.13 -5.36 -18.51
N ASP A 79 14.67 -4.30 -19.11
CA ASP A 79 15.96 -3.72 -18.70
C ASP A 79 15.99 -3.14 -17.27
N GLY A 80 14.82 -2.94 -16.63
CA GLY A 80 14.71 -2.39 -15.28
C GLY A 80 14.80 -3.41 -14.14
N TRP A 81 15.20 -4.66 -14.40
CA TRP A 81 15.48 -5.64 -13.34
C TRP A 81 16.86 -5.40 -12.69
N PRO A 82 16.94 -5.25 -11.36
CA PRO A 82 18.18 -5.44 -10.60
C PRO A 82 18.91 -6.74 -10.99
N GLU A 83 20.24 -6.71 -11.02
CA GLU A 83 21.08 -7.88 -11.23
C GLU A 83 21.26 -8.70 -9.93
N MET A 84 20.93 -8.12 -8.77
CA MET A 84 21.10 -8.72 -7.44
C MET A 84 22.56 -9.08 -7.13
N LYS A 85 23.48 -8.19 -7.49
CA LYS A 85 24.93 -8.35 -7.25
C LYS A 85 25.44 -7.45 -6.13
N THR A 86 24.68 -6.48 -5.69
CA THR A 86 25.09 -5.51 -4.66
C THR A 86 24.22 -5.55 -3.41
N PHE A 87 24.78 -5.07 -2.30
CA PHE A 87 24.05 -4.91 -1.05
C PHE A 87 22.87 -3.94 -1.19
N ASP A 88 23.06 -2.83 -1.92
CA ASP A 88 22.00 -1.84 -2.09
C ASP A 88 20.87 -2.35 -3.02
N GLU A 89 21.15 -3.17 -4.04
CA GLU A 89 20.10 -3.85 -4.82
C GLU A 89 19.24 -4.81 -3.97
N LEU A 90 19.86 -5.57 -3.06
CA LEU A 90 19.14 -6.44 -2.14
C LEU A 90 18.25 -5.63 -1.19
N VAL A 91 18.80 -4.55 -0.62
CA VAL A 91 18.06 -3.65 0.27
C VAL A 91 16.90 -2.97 -0.47
N GLU A 92 17.13 -2.47 -1.69
CA GLU A 92 16.08 -1.83 -2.49
C GLU A 92 15.00 -2.83 -2.90
N SER A 93 15.37 -4.02 -3.37
CA SER A 93 14.40 -5.06 -3.77
C SER A 93 13.51 -5.50 -2.60
N CYS A 94 14.10 -5.76 -1.43
CA CYS A 94 13.34 -6.07 -0.22
C CYS A 94 12.49 -4.88 0.26
N THR A 95 12.97 -3.65 0.11
CA THR A 95 12.18 -2.43 0.40
C THR A 95 10.96 -2.34 -0.53
N ILE A 96 11.14 -2.56 -1.84
CA ILE A 96 10.08 -2.54 -2.85
C ILE A 96 9.01 -3.59 -2.51
N ILE A 97 9.41 -4.83 -2.22
CA ILE A 97 8.49 -5.92 -1.90
C ILE A 97 7.63 -5.58 -0.68
N ILE A 98 8.26 -5.16 0.44
CA ILE A 98 7.55 -4.78 1.66
C ILE A 98 6.66 -3.55 1.42
N TRP A 99 7.14 -2.54 0.68
CA TRP A 99 6.34 -1.37 0.33
C TRP A 99 5.09 -1.74 -0.48
N ILE A 100 5.22 -2.63 -1.47
CA ILE A 100 4.11 -3.08 -2.30
C ILE A 100 3.09 -3.87 -1.46
N SER A 101 3.56 -4.86 -0.68
CA SER A 101 2.69 -5.76 0.10
C SER A 101 1.95 -5.09 1.25
N SER A 102 2.53 -4.01 1.79
CA SER A 102 1.98 -3.27 2.92
C SER A 102 1.42 -1.91 2.50
N ALA A 103 2.31 -0.92 2.41
CA ALA A 103 2.01 0.49 2.35
C ALA A 103 1.23 0.89 1.08
N LEU A 104 1.69 0.44 -0.10
CA LEU A 104 1.02 0.69 -1.37
C LEU A 104 -0.35 0.01 -1.43
N HIS A 105 -0.41 -1.27 -1.06
CA HIS A 105 -1.67 -2.02 -1.01
C HIS A 105 -2.69 -1.33 -0.11
N ALA A 106 -2.30 -0.95 1.11
CA ALA A 106 -3.18 -0.25 2.04
C ALA A 106 -3.72 1.07 1.44
N ALA A 107 -2.86 1.85 0.79
CA ALA A 107 -3.20 3.14 0.20
C ALA A 107 -4.17 3.05 -1.00
N VAL A 108 -4.25 1.92 -1.70
CA VAL A 108 -5.22 1.72 -2.81
C VAL A 108 -6.44 0.90 -2.40
N ASN A 109 -6.33 0.05 -1.37
CA ASN A 109 -7.39 -0.87 -0.96
C ASN A 109 -8.38 -0.26 0.05
N PHE A 110 -7.91 0.29 1.16
CA PHE A 110 -8.78 0.62 2.30
C PHE A 110 -9.63 1.89 2.13
N GLY A 111 -9.32 2.70 1.10
CA GLY A 111 -10.16 3.81 0.70
C GLY A 111 -11.39 3.43 -0.14
N GLN A 112 -11.48 2.20 -0.66
CA GLN A 112 -12.45 1.87 -1.71
C GLN A 112 -13.91 2.15 -1.31
N TYR A 113 -14.38 1.66 -0.17
CA TYR A 113 -15.73 1.93 0.32
C TYR A 113 -15.95 3.42 0.61
N SER A 114 -15.01 4.07 1.31
CA SER A 114 -15.10 5.51 1.62
C SER A 114 -15.20 6.41 0.39
N PHE A 115 -14.73 5.95 -0.78
CA PHE A 115 -14.83 6.67 -2.05
C PHE A 115 -15.99 6.25 -2.94
N ALA A 116 -16.25 4.95 -3.07
CA ALA A 116 -17.14 4.44 -4.10
C ALA A 116 -18.50 3.94 -3.56
N ALA A 117 -18.72 3.93 -2.24
CA ALA A 117 -20.03 3.60 -1.66
C ALA A 117 -21.12 4.62 -2.06
N PHE A 118 -20.74 5.88 -2.30
CA PHE A 118 -21.59 6.82 -3.03
C PHE A 118 -21.25 6.74 -4.51
N TYR A 119 -21.94 5.86 -5.24
CA TYR A 119 -21.60 5.47 -6.60
C TYR A 119 -21.33 6.63 -7.59
N PRO A 120 -22.09 7.76 -7.59
CA PRO A 120 -21.80 8.88 -8.48
C PRO A 120 -20.41 9.52 -8.31
N ASN A 121 -19.75 9.32 -7.17
CA ASN A 121 -18.38 9.82 -6.93
C ASN A 121 -17.29 8.92 -7.54
N ARG A 122 -17.60 7.65 -7.86
CA ARG A 122 -16.67 6.74 -8.54
C ARG A 122 -17.42 5.64 -9.32
N PRO A 123 -18.10 5.99 -10.43
CA PRO A 123 -18.76 4.99 -11.28
C PRO A 123 -17.73 4.03 -11.88
N THR A 124 -18.08 2.75 -11.98
CA THR A 124 -17.23 1.70 -12.58
C THR A 124 -17.56 1.43 -14.04
N LEU A 125 -18.67 1.94 -14.54
CA LEU A 125 -19.15 1.79 -15.92
C LEU A 125 -19.84 3.08 -16.39
N SER A 126 -19.67 3.41 -17.67
CA SER A 126 -20.48 4.41 -18.40
C SER A 126 -21.24 3.69 -19.51
N ARG A 127 -22.56 3.85 -19.57
CA ARG A 127 -23.46 3.09 -20.48
C ARG A 127 -23.81 3.82 -21.77
N GLN A 128 -23.74 5.15 -21.76
CA GLN A 128 -24.10 6.01 -22.88
C GLN A 128 -22.93 6.93 -23.22
N PHE A 129 -22.79 7.25 -24.52
CA PHE A 129 -21.91 8.34 -24.95
C PHE A 129 -22.49 9.69 -24.55
N MET A 130 -21.70 10.76 -24.67
CA MET A 130 -22.20 12.13 -24.49
C MET A 130 -23.41 12.37 -25.42
N PRO A 131 -24.54 12.90 -24.91
CA PRO A 131 -25.71 13.19 -25.74
C PRO A 131 -25.38 14.28 -26.77
N THR A 132 -26.06 14.23 -27.92
CA THR A 132 -26.02 15.31 -28.92
C THR A 132 -27.09 16.35 -28.64
N GLU A 133 -26.87 17.59 -29.06
CA GLU A 133 -27.86 18.67 -28.86
C GLU A 133 -29.23 18.29 -29.44
N GLY A 134 -30.29 18.55 -28.66
CA GLY A 134 -31.66 18.17 -29.02
C GLY A 134 -32.06 16.72 -28.69
N THR A 135 -31.14 15.87 -28.20
CA THR A 135 -31.51 14.53 -27.69
C THR A 135 -31.89 14.56 -26.21
N THR A 136 -32.96 13.85 -25.86
CA THR A 136 -33.36 13.63 -24.47
C THR A 136 -32.58 12.46 -23.88
N LEU A 137 -31.94 12.65 -22.72
CA LEU A 137 -31.39 11.55 -21.94
C LEU A 137 -32.54 10.64 -21.48
N GLY A 138 -32.47 9.35 -21.84
CA GLY A 138 -33.38 8.36 -21.30
C GLY A 138 -33.11 8.12 -19.82
N ALA A 139 -34.16 7.95 -19.02
CA ALA A 139 -34.02 7.43 -17.67
C ALA A 139 -33.62 5.96 -17.76
N ASP A 140 -32.49 5.60 -17.12
CA ASP A 140 -32.00 4.23 -17.04
C ASP A 140 -32.53 3.63 -15.73
N ASP A 141 -33.78 3.16 -15.79
CA ASP A 141 -34.55 2.75 -14.60
C ASP A 141 -34.07 1.40 -14.01
N GLU A 142 -33.29 0.64 -14.78
CA GLU A 142 -32.71 -0.65 -14.38
C GLU A 142 -31.24 -0.52 -13.97
N GLU A 143 -31.01 -0.55 -12.65
CA GLU A 143 -30.15 -1.55 -11.97
C GLU A 143 -29.71 -1.07 -10.58
N SER A 144 -30.61 -1.15 -9.59
CA SER A 144 -30.20 -1.02 -8.18
C SER A 144 -29.27 -2.17 -7.73
N TYR A 145 -29.40 -3.36 -8.34
CA TYR A 145 -28.73 -4.58 -7.87
C TYR A 145 -27.21 -4.58 -8.11
N PHE A 146 -26.74 -4.27 -9.32
CA PHE A 146 -25.29 -4.23 -9.61
C PHE A 146 -24.55 -3.23 -8.70
N PHE A 147 -25.15 -2.06 -8.43
CA PHE A 147 -24.57 -1.10 -7.49
C PHE A 147 -24.49 -1.65 -6.07
N LEU A 148 -25.51 -2.37 -5.59
CA LEU A 148 -25.50 -2.98 -4.25
C LEU A 148 -24.43 -4.08 -4.12
N GLU A 149 -24.26 -4.93 -5.14
CA GLU A 149 -23.19 -5.94 -5.16
C GLU A 149 -21.79 -5.29 -5.14
N MET A 150 -21.58 -4.26 -5.96
CA MET A 150 -20.33 -3.50 -5.97
C MET A 150 -20.04 -2.82 -4.63
N ILE A 151 -21.06 -2.21 -4.00
CA ILE A 151 -20.96 -1.58 -2.68
C ILE A 151 -20.63 -2.62 -1.60
N TYR A 152 -21.25 -3.81 -1.65
CA TYR A 152 -20.95 -4.90 -0.72
C TYR A 152 -19.52 -5.41 -0.89
N LEU A 153 -19.07 -5.65 -2.13
CA LEU A 153 -17.71 -6.11 -2.43
C LEU A 153 -16.65 -5.14 -1.90
N ILE A 154 -16.78 -3.84 -2.20
CA ILE A 154 -15.81 -2.85 -1.71
C ILE A 154 -15.91 -2.66 -0.19
N ALA A 155 -17.07 -2.89 0.44
CA ALA A 155 -17.20 -2.89 1.90
C ALA A 155 -16.36 -4.02 2.52
N GLN A 156 -16.43 -5.23 1.95
CA GLN A 156 -15.62 -6.36 2.37
C GLN A 156 -14.13 -6.08 2.17
N LEU A 157 -13.70 -5.66 0.97
CA LEU A 157 -12.30 -5.35 0.68
C LEU A 157 -11.74 -4.21 1.54
N SER A 158 -12.57 -3.23 1.91
CA SER A 158 -12.16 -2.10 2.78
C SER A 158 -12.23 -2.41 4.29
N SER A 159 -12.57 -3.63 4.70
CA SER A 159 -12.67 -4.02 6.11
C SER A 159 -11.41 -4.78 6.56
N HIS A 160 -10.82 -4.40 7.69
CA HIS A 160 -9.76 -5.20 8.33
C HIS A 160 -10.36 -6.35 9.15
N GLU A 161 -9.64 -7.47 9.17
CA GLU A 161 -9.92 -8.60 10.05
C GLU A 161 -9.49 -8.33 11.50
N SER A 162 -10.03 -9.11 12.43
CA SER A 162 -9.74 -8.97 13.86
C SER A 162 -8.32 -9.40 14.26
N ASP A 163 -7.74 -10.33 13.49
CA ASP A 163 -6.43 -10.96 13.60
C ASP A 163 -5.42 -10.39 12.57
N GLU A 164 -5.68 -9.18 12.07
CA GLU A 164 -4.81 -8.52 11.10
C GLU A 164 -3.43 -8.18 11.70
N VAL A 165 -2.37 -8.52 10.96
CA VAL A 165 -0.97 -8.28 11.38
C VAL A 165 -0.41 -7.10 10.61
N TYR A 166 0.01 -6.08 11.35
CA TYR A 166 0.30 -4.77 10.80
C TYR A 166 1.79 -4.41 10.85
N LEU A 167 2.25 -3.61 9.90
CA LEU A 167 3.63 -3.13 9.80
C LEU A 167 4.10 -2.49 11.12
N GLY A 168 5.24 -2.99 11.63
CA GLY A 168 5.75 -2.67 12.97
C GLY A 168 5.15 -3.49 14.12
N LYS A 169 4.41 -4.57 13.83
CA LYS A 169 4.02 -5.62 14.78
C LYS A 169 4.42 -6.98 14.19
N ASN A 170 4.85 -7.89 15.06
CA ASN A 170 4.82 -9.33 14.79
C ASN A 170 3.88 -9.96 15.81
N GLU A 171 3.21 -11.04 15.44
CA GLU A 171 2.51 -11.92 16.39
C GLU A 171 3.52 -12.77 17.16
N ASP A 172 4.52 -13.29 16.44
CA ASP A 172 5.58 -14.11 17.01
C ASP A 172 6.73 -13.25 17.55
N VAL A 173 7.06 -13.44 18.82
CA VAL A 173 8.11 -12.67 19.52
C VAL A 173 9.50 -13.23 19.20
N ASP A 174 9.58 -14.54 18.93
CA ASP A 174 10.83 -15.31 18.84
C ASP A 174 11.05 -15.88 17.42
N TRP A 175 10.60 -15.17 16.38
CA TRP A 175 10.78 -15.52 14.96
C TRP A 175 12.24 -15.69 14.52
N THR A 176 13.20 -15.26 15.34
CA THR A 176 14.63 -15.55 15.19
C THR A 176 15.30 -15.55 16.57
N SER A 177 16.33 -16.37 16.74
CA SER A 177 17.20 -16.36 17.92
C SER A 177 18.28 -15.27 17.87
N ASP A 178 18.42 -14.57 16.75
CA ASP A 178 19.40 -13.49 16.59
C ASP A 178 18.94 -12.21 17.30
N LYS A 179 19.56 -11.93 18.44
CA LYS A 179 19.31 -10.73 19.24
C LYS A 179 19.48 -9.43 18.45
N LYS A 180 20.40 -9.36 17.49
CA LYS A 180 20.61 -8.14 16.68
C LYS A 180 19.41 -7.86 15.80
N ALA A 181 18.83 -8.89 15.20
CA ALA A 181 17.62 -8.78 14.38
C ALA A 181 16.40 -8.39 15.22
N LEU A 182 16.24 -9.02 16.38
CA LEU A 182 15.18 -8.66 17.33
C LEU A 182 15.31 -7.21 17.82
N ASP A 183 16.52 -6.75 18.14
CA ASP A 183 16.76 -5.40 18.65
C ASP A 183 16.58 -4.33 17.55
N ALA A 184 17.05 -4.60 16.32
CA ALA A 184 16.77 -3.74 15.18
C ALA A 184 15.26 -3.66 14.89
N PHE A 185 14.51 -4.75 15.01
CA PHE A 185 13.05 -4.73 14.83
C PHE A 185 12.33 -3.95 15.95
N LYS A 186 12.81 -4.02 17.20
CA LYS A 186 12.32 -3.16 18.30
C LYS A 186 12.53 -1.68 18.00
N ILE A 187 13.69 -1.31 17.45
CA ILE A 187 14.00 0.07 17.03
C ILE A 187 13.06 0.51 15.90
N PHE A 188 12.86 -0.32 14.87
CA PHE A 188 11.88 -0.05 13.81
C PHE A 188 10.48 0.16 14.37
N LYS A 189 9.98 -0.77 15.20
CA LYS A 189 8.67 -0.69 15.86
C LYS A 189 8.50 0.60 16.67
N HIS A 190 9.51 1.01 17.44
CA HIS A 190 9.48 2.25 18.21
C HIS A 190 9.38 3.48 17.29
N ASN A 191 10.29 3.58 16.31
CA ASN A 191 10.31 4.69 15.35
C ASN A 191 9.01 4.78 14.53
N PHE A 192 8.45 3.63 14.14
CA PHE A 192 7.21 3.56 13.37
C PHE A 192 5.97 3.95 14.17
N VAL A 193 5.96 3.77 15.50
CA VAL A 193 4.92 4.33 16.38
C VAL A 193 4.97 5.86 16.37
N THR A 194 6.16 6.45 16.51
CA THR A 194 6.36 7.90 16.46
C THR A 194 5.95 8.47 15.10
N LEU A 195 6.34 7.83 13.99
CA LEU A 195 5.91 8.19 12.65
C LEU A 195 4.37 8.18 12.53
N LYS A 196 3.70 7.10 12.95
CA LYS A 196 2.22 7.00 12.95
C LYS A 196 1.55 8.14 13.75
N MET A 197 2.18 8.65 14.82
CA MET A 197 1.66 9.82 15.55
C MET A 197 1.80 11.11 14.75
N THR A 198 2.98 11.36 14.15
CA THR A 198 3.24 12.55 13.31
C THR A 198 2.27 12.64 12.13
N LEU A 199 2.09 11.55 11.38
CA LEU A 199 1.18 11.51 10.23
C LEU A 199 -0.28 11.77 10.64
N ARG A 200 -0.75 11.19 11.77
CA ARG A 200 -2.09 11.47 12.33
C ARG A 200 -2.28 12.94 12.71
N LEU A 201 -1.23 13.62 13.18
CA LEU A 201 -1.30 15.06 13.50
C LEU A 201 -1.41 15.91 12.24
N ARG A 202 -0.68 15.61 11.17
CA ARG A 202 -0.81 16.30 9.86
C ARG A 202 -2.23 16.23 9.33
N ILE A 203 -2.82 15.04 9.31
CA ILE A 203 -4.20 14.80 8.87
C ILE A 203 -5.19 15.64 9.69
N LYS A 204 -4.99 15.73 11.01
CA LYS A 204 -5.83 16.55 11.91
C LYS A 204 -5.67 18.06 11.65
N ILE A 205 -4.52 18.52 11.16
CA ILE A 205 -4.27 19.91 10.78
C ILE A 205 -4.92 20.23 9.43
N MET A 206 -4.69 19.40 8.40
CA MET A 206 -5.27 19.60 7.06
C MET A 206 -6.80 19.72 7.11
N ARG A 207 -7.46 18.84 7.89
CA ARG A 207 -8.91 18.87 8.16
C ARG A 207 -9.46 20.17 8.76
N LYS A 208 -8.62 21.08 9.25
CA LYS A 208 -9.03 22.39 9.80
C LYS A 208 -8.86 23.55 8.82
N ILE A 209 -8.18 23.34 7.69
CA ILE A 209 -7.77 24.40 6.75
C ILE A 209 -8.69 24.41 5.52
N ASP A 210 -9.21 23.27 5.08
CA ASP A 210 -10.13 23.20 3.94
C ASP A 210 -11.48 23.87 4.22
N VAL A 211 -11.86 24.80 3.34
CA VAL A 211 -13.07 25.64 3.44
C VAL A 211 -14.34 24.88 3.04
N VAL A 212 -14.22 23.86 2.18
CA VAL A 212 -15.32 22.92 1.97
C VAL A 212 -15.27 21.88 3.08
N ARG A 213 -16.40 21.61 3.74
CA ARG A 213 -16.58 20.43 4.61
C ARG A 213 -16.60 19.10 3.83
N PHE A 214 -15.75 18.97 2.81
CA PHE A 214 -15.27 17.66 2.43
C PHE A 214 -14.53 17.10 3.65
N ASN A 215 -15.11 16.08 4.26
CA ASN A 215 -14.31 15.17 5.07
C ASN A 215 -13.13 14.74 4.18
N SER A 216 -11.91 15.12 4.53
CA SER A 216 -10.71 14.89 3.70
C SER A 216 -10.23 13.43 3.73
N HIS A 217 -11.18 12.51 3.58
CA HIS A 217 -10.96 11.12 3.19
C HIS A 217 -10.06 11.02 1.94
N THR A 218 -10.03 12.06 1.09
CA THR A 218 -9.38 12.14 -0.22
C THR A 218 -7.87 12.06 -0.23
N LEU A 219 -7.21 12.35 0.90
CA LEU A 219 -5.76 12.57 0.90
C LEU A 219 -4.95 11.66 1.81
N CYS A 220 -5.56 10.80 2.62
CA CYS A 220 -4.78 9.82 3.37
C CYS A 220 -5.53 8.51 3.57
N SER A 221 -5.56 7.69 2.50
CA SER A 221 -5.87 6.25 2.57
C SER A 221 -4.84 5.46 3.40
N PHE A 222 -3.76 6.10 3.86
CA PHE A 222 -2.80 5.52 4.80
C PHE A 222 -3.30 5.48 6.26
N LEU A 223 -4.00 6.52 6.77
CA LEU A 223 -4.19 6.71 8.23
C LEU A 223 -5.52 7.38 8.67
N GLN A 224 -6.66 6.94 8.14
CA GLN A 224 -8.02 7.42 8.48
C GLN A 224 -9.01 6.25 8.64
N VAL A 225 -10.02 6.24 9.54
CA VAL A 225 -10.69 7.32 10.31
C VAL A 225 -10.93 6.90 11.80
N ASN A 226 -11.86 7.56 12.50
CA ASN A 226 -12.45 7.20 13.79
C ASN A 226 -13.76 6.40 13.63
N GLN A 227 -14.13 5.65 14.67
CA GLN A 227 -15.47 5.09 14.97
C GLN A 227 -16.24 4.39 13.81
N GLY A 228 -16.17 3.06 13.76
CA GLY A 228 -17.01 2.22 12.90
C GLY A 228 -16.28 0.99 12.39
N LEU A 229 -15.21 1.22 11.60
CA LEU A 229 -14.33 0.18 11.05
C LEU A 229 -12.86 0.50 11.39
N ARG A 230 -12.05 -0.54 11.65
CA ARG A 230 -10.72 -0.42 12.29
C ARG A 230 -9.57 -0.10 11.32
N LEU A 231 -9.74 0.91 10.46
CA LEU A 231 -8.78 1.32 9.41
C LEU A 231 -7.60 2.15 9.96
N ARG A 232 -6.73 1.56 10.79
CA ARG A 232 -5.73 2.31 11.57
C ARG A 232 -4.27 2.04 11.23
N GLU A 233 -3.98 0.98 10.48
CA GLU A 233 -2.65 0.39 10.37
C GLU A 233 -2.51 -0.34 9.03
N SER A 234 -1.31 -0.34 8.43
CA SER A 234 -1.02 -1.06 7.18
C SER A 234 -0.76 -2.55 7.47
N PRO A 235 -1.45 -3.52 6.85
CA PRO A 235 -1.11 -4.94 6.95
C PRO A 235 0.31 -5.21 6.44
N ILE A 236 0.90 -6.35 6.81
CA ILE A 236 2.21 -6.78 6.28
C ILE A 236 2.08 -7.39 4.87
N ALA A 237 0.91 -7.95 4.54
CA ALA A 237 0.61 -8.56 3.25
C ALA A 237 -0.85 -8.37 2.85
N SER A 238 -1.15 -8.53 1.56
CA SER A 238 -2.51 -8.72 1.07
C SER A 238 -3.01 -10.15 1.39
N ARG A 239 -4.02 -10.28 2.24
CA ARG A 239 -4.72 -11.55 2.50
C ARG A 239 -6.03 -11.58 1.70
N SER A 240 -6.35 -12.70 1.04
CA SER A 240 -7.66 -12.91 0.42
C SER A 240 -8.69 -13.31 1.48
N LYS A 241 -9.90 -12.76 1.37
CA LYS A 241 -11.01 -13.10 2.28
C LYS A 241 -11.70 -14.40 1.88
N ASN A 242 -11.06 -15.53 2.19
CA ASN A 242 -11.71 -16.84 2.08
C ASN A 242 -12.54 -17.14 3.33
N SER A 243 -13.70 -16.49 3.45
CA SER A 243 -14.66 -16.68 4.54
C SER A 243 -16.10 -16.95 4.07
N TYR A 244 -16.27 -17.71 2.98
CA TYR A 244 -17.54 -18.35 2.64
C TYR A 244 -17.64 -19.75 3.28
N ASN A 245 -18.00 -19.78 4.56
CA ASN A 245 -18.49 -20.98 5.26
C ASN A 245 -20.01 -20.90 5.52
N GLY A 246 -20.73 -20.17 4.67
CA GLY A 246 -22.19 -20.16 4.65
C GLY A 246 -22.71 -21.28 3.76
N LYS A 247 -23.32 -22.31 4.35
CA LYS A 247 -24.22 -23.19 3.59
C LYS A 247 -25.35 -22.33 3.02
N ILE A 248 -25.50 -22.36 1.70
CA ILE A 248 -26.74 -21.95 1.06
C ILE A 248 -27.69 -23.14 1.17
N ASP A 249 -28.45 -23.21 2.26
CA ASP A 249 -29.63 -24.07 2.30
C ASP A 249 -30.67 -23.42 1.38
N LEU A 250 -30.73 -23.91 0.15
CA LEU A 250 -31.85 -23.65 -0.76
C LEU A 250 -33.08 -24.30 -0.16
N MET A 251 -34.04 -23.48 0.29
CA MET A 251 -35.39 -23.96 0.57
C MET A 251 -36.18 -23.96 -0.75
N ASP A 252 -36.81 -25.10 -1.04
CA ASP A 252 -37.85 -25.26 -2.07
C ASP A 252 -39.12 -24.44 -1.74
#